data_AF-W9S3C6-F1
#
_entry.id   AF-W9S3C6-F1
#
_cell.length_a   1.000
_cell.length_b   1.000
_cell.length_c   1.000
_cell.angle_alpha   90.00
_cell.angle_beta   90.00
_cell.angle_gamma   90.00
#
_symmetry.space_group_name_H-M   'P 1'
#
loop_
_entity.id
_entity.type
_entity.pdbx_description
1 polymer ?
#
loop_
_entity_poly.entity_id
_entity_poly.type
_entity_poly.pdbx_seq_one_letter_code
_entity_poly.pdbx_strand_id
1 'polypeptide(L)'
;MSPEEVKAAGAEQSKRPPGQNPGEVLHQRRKLPYSPTTMAIAAGLVIVGAVAYFVAYSTKKPEASAKDVAKVTTGTAHPEETRPRK
;
A
#
# COMPACT_ATOMS: atom_id res chain seq x y z
N MET A 1 -4.33 -45.52 4.09
CA MET A 1 -5.60 -44.86 3.78
C MET A 1 -6.37 -45.73 2.82
N SER A 2 -7.55 -46.17 3.24
CA SER A 2 -8.48 -46.83 2.33
C SER A 2 -9.09 -45.80 1.37
N PRO A 3 -9.55 -46.21 0.17
CA PRO A 3 -10.22 -45.31 -0.76
C PRO A 3 -11.44 -44.60 -0.17
N GLU A 4 -12.13 -45.26 0.77
CA GLU A 4 -13.31 -44.73 1.44
C GLU A 4 -12.97 -43.59 2.41
N GLU A 5 -11.84 -43.68 3.12
CA GLU A 5 -11.33 -42.61 3.99
C GLU A 5 -10.98 -41.35 3.19
N VAL A 6 -10.44 -41.51 1.98
CA VAL A 6 -10.09 -40.40 1.08
C VAL A 6 -11.34 -39.70 0.56
N LYS A 7 -12.39 -40.46 0.26
CA LYS A 7 -13.69 -39.94 -0.18
C LYS A 7 -14.42 -39.20 0.94
N ALA A 8 -14.43 -39.76 2.16
CA ALA A 8 -15.00 -39.13 3.34
C ALA A 8 -14.29 -37.82 3.71
N ALA A 9 -12.97 -37.75 3.51
CA ALA A 9 -12.17 -36.55 3.74
C ALA A 9 -12.31 -35.47 2.64
N GLY A 10 -13.09 -35.71 1.58
CA GLY A 10 -13.26 -34.76 0.46
C GLY A 10 -11.98 -34.47 -0.34
N ALA A 11 -10.92 -35.24 -0.12
CA ALA A 11 -9.59 -35.01 -0.68
C ALA A 11 -9.46 -35.41 -2.16
N GLU A 12 -10.49 -36.03 -2.75
CA GLU A 12 -10.51 -36.37 -4.18
C GLU A 12 -10.44 -35.14 -5.09
N GLN A 13 -11.02 -34.00 -4.69
CA GLN A 13 -10.91 -32.75 -5.46
C GLN A 13 -9.48 -32.21 -5.53
N SER A 14 -8.63 -32.58 -4.57
CA SER A 14 -7.24 -32.15 -4.50
C SER A 14 -6.31 -32.96 -5.43
N LYS A 15 -6.81 -34.05 -6.03
CA LYS A 15 -6.08 -34.92 -6.98
C LYS A 15 -6.42 -34.61 -8.45
N ARG A 16 -7.13 -33.51 -8.75
CA ARG A 16 -7.46 -33.16 -10.13
C ARG A 16 -6.19 -33.04 -10.98
N PRO A 17 -6.17 -33.61 -12.20
CA PRO A 17 -5.01 -33.51 -13.08
C PRO A 17 -4.71 -32.03 -13.36
N PRO A 18 -3.41 -31.66 -13.47
CA PRO A 18 -3.03 -30.30 -13.82
C PRO A 18 -3.61 -29.96 -15.20
N GLY A 19 -4.56 -29.03 -15.23
CA GLY A 19 -5.30 -28.62 -16.42
C GLY A 19 -5.69 -27.15 -16.35
N GLN A 20 -6.49 -26.67 -17.30
CA GLN A 20 -7.06 -25.32 -17.27
C GLN A 20 -7.95 -25.19 -16.02
N ASN A 21 -7.53 -24.37 -15.06
CA ASN A 21 -8.08 -24.25 -13.68
C ASN A 21 -7.55 -25.29 -12.67
N PRO A 22 -6.23 -25.30 -12.39
CA PRO A 22 -5.74 -26.00 -11.21
C PRO A 22 -6.37 -25.33 -9.98
N GLY A 23 -7.03 -26.12 -9.14
CA GLY A 23 -7.63 -25.61 -7.90
C GLY A 23 -6.61 -24.88 -7.04
N GLU A 24 -7.06 -23.93 -6.22
CA GLU A 24 -6.17 -23.21 -5.31
C GLU A 24 -5.50 -24.21 -4.34
N VAL A 25 -4.17 -24.21 -4.30
CA VAL A 25 -3.43 -24.96 -3.30
C VAL A 25 -3.77 -24.36 -1.94
N LEU A 26 -4.17 -25.20 -0.97
CA LEU A 26 -4.37 -24.75 0.41
C LEU A 26 -3.07 -24.06 0.87
N HIS A 27 -3.18 -22.78 1.26
CA HIS A 27 -2.11 -21.82 1.61
C HIS A 27 -1.52 -20.95 0.48
N GLN A 28 -1.88 -21.15 -0.79
CA GLN A 28 -1.43 -20.28 -1.87
C GLN A 28 -2.36 -19.04 -1.97
N ARG A 29 -2.07 -18.00 -1.17
CA ARG A 29 -2.69 -16.67 -1.31
C ARG A 29 -2.23 -16.01 -2.61
N ARG A 30 -2.70 -16.50 -3.76
CA ARG A 30 -2.40 -15.90 -5.06
C ARG A 30 -3.24 -14.64 -5.31
N LYS A 31 -4.38 -14.52 -4.63
CA LYS A 31 -5.28 -13.36 -4.74
C LYS A 31 -5.35 -12.64 -3.40
N LEU A 32 -4.69 -11.49 -3.32
CA LEU A 32 -4.96 -10.51 -2.27
C LEU A 32 -6.33 -9.86 -2.56
N PRO A 33 -7.07 -9.43 -1.53
CA PRO A 33 -8.40 -8.81 -1.70
C PRO A 33 -8.37 -7.52 -2.54
N TYR A 34 -7.18 -6.91 -2.70
CA TYR A 34 -6.96 -5.74 -3.53
C TYR A 34 -5.74 -5.94 -4.43
N SER A 35 -5.79 -5.37 -5.63
CA SER A 35 -4.65 -5.41 -6.56
C SER A 35 -3.47 -4.59 -6.00
N PRO A 36 -2.21 -4.92 -6.35
CA PRO A 36 -1.05 -4.12 -5.96
C PRO A 36 -1.19 -2.65 -6.35
N THR A 37 -1.76 -2.37 -7.52
CA THR A 37 -2.02 -1.01 -7.99
C THR A 37 -3.03 -0.28 -7.11
N THR A 38 -4.12 -0.96 -6.72
CA THR A 38 -5.12 -0.41 -5.80
C THR A 38 -4.49 -0.10 -4.44
N MET A 39 -3.68 -1.02 -3.90
CA MET A 39 -2.98 -0.79 -2.63
C MET A 39 -2.00 0.39 -2.72
N ALA A 40 -1.23 0.50 -3.81
CA ALA A 40 -0.28 1.58 -4.01
C ALA A 40 -0.97 2.95 -4.13
N ILE A 41 -2.05 3.05 -4.90
CA ILE A 41 -2.74 4.31 -5.16
C ILE A 41 -3.64 4.70 -3.99
N ALA A 42 -4.52 3.79 -3.54
CA ALA A 42 -5.56 4.12 -2.57
C ALA A 42 -5.02 4.22 -1.14
N ALA A 43 -4.12 3.32 -0.75
CA ALA A 43 -3.54 3.32 0.60
C ALA A 43 -2.15 3.95 0.63
N GLY A 44 -1.29 3.59 -0.31
CA GLY A 44 0.12 4.02 -0.34
C GLY A 44 0.28 5.53 -0.41
N LEU A 45 -0.39 6.19 -1.35
CA LEU A 45 -0.30 7.65 -1.48
C LEU A 45 -0.83 8.39 -0.26
N VAL A 46 -1.90 7.88 0.37
CA VAL A 46 -2.47 8.49 1.59
C VAL A 46 -1.48 8.39 2.74
N ILE A 47 -0.89 7.20 2.96
CA ILE A 47 0.08 6.97 4.03
C ILE A 47 1.32 7.84 3.81
N VAL A 48 1.88 7.84 2.60
CA VAL A 48 3.07 8.63 2.28
C VAL A 48 2.79 10.13 2.44
N GLY A 49 1.65 10.61 1.96
CA GLY A 49 1.24 12.01 2.13
C GLY A 49 1.09 12.41 3.60
N ALA A 50 0.47 11.55 4.42
CA ALA A 50 0.33 11.80 5.85
C ALA A 50 1.68 11.87 6.57
N VAL A 51 2.59 10.92 6.30
CA VAL A 51 3.94 10.93 6.89
C VAL A 51 4.70 12.17 6.44
N ALA A 52 4.68 12.50 5.15
CA ALA A 52 5.32 13.70 4.63
C ALA A 52 4.79 14.97 5.30
N TYR A 53 3.47 15.08 5.50
CA TYR A 53 2.85 16.20 6.21
C TYR A 53 3.34 16.28 7.67
N PHE A 54 3.35 15.16 8.39
CA PHE A 54 3.81 15.14 9.80
C PHE A 54 5.29 15.53 9.93
N VAL A 55 6.14 15.03 9.04
CA VAL A 55 7.56 15.39 9.00
C VAL A 55 7.72 16.88 8.75
N ALA A 56 7.05 17.42 7.72
CA ALA A 56 7.08 18.84 7.39
C ALA A 56 6.54 19.70 8.54
N TYR A 57 5.45 19.28 9.19
CA TYR A 57 4.86 19.98 10.34
C TYR A 57 5.79 19.99 11.56
N SER A 58 6.47 18.88 11.83
CA SER A 58 7.33 18.73 13.01
C SER A 58 8.68 19.43 12.85
N THR A 59 9.14 19.60 11.61
CA THR A 59 10.46 20.18 11.29
C THR A 59 10.40 21.60 10.74
N LYS A 60 9.21 22.15 10.48
CA LYS A 60 9.10 23.54 10.02
C LYS A 60 9.69 24.50 11.07
N LYS A 61 10.34 25.55 10.59
CA LYS A 61 10.73 26.67 11.47
C LYS A 61 9.49 27.35 12.05
N PRO A 62 9.53 27.89 13.29
CA PRO A 62 8.40 28.62 13.87
C PRO A 62 7.94 29.79 13.01
N GLU A 63 8.87 30.44 12.30
CA GLU A 63 8.56 31.57 11.40
C GLU A 63 7.95 31.13 10.06
N ALA A 64 8.08 29.86 9.68
CA ALA A 64 7.64 29.35 8.37
C ALA A 64 6.16 28.96 8.41
N SER A 65 5.37 29.57 7.53
CA SER A 65 3.97 29.20 7.40
C SER A 65 3.81 27.88 6.66
N ALA A 66 2.69 27.19 6.87
CA ALA A 66 2.38 25.95 6.13
C ALA A 66 2.36 26.17 4.60
N LYS A 67 1.99 27.38 4.17
CA LYS A 67 2.00 27.79 2.76
C LYS A 67 3.44 27.89 2.21
N ASP A 68 4.37 28.42 2.98
CA ASP A 68 5.78 28.56 2.55
C ASP A 68 6.42 27.17 2.40
N VAL A 69 6.15 26.27 3.36
CA VAL A 69 6.60 24.87 3.29
C VAL A 69 6.01 24.18 2.06
N ALA A 70 4.70 24.33 1.81
CA ALA A 70 4.07 23.74 0.64
C ALA A 70 4.71 24.20 -0.66
N LYS A 71 4.96 25.51 -0.82
CA LYS A 71 5.61 26.06 -2.01
C LYS A 71 7.04 25.57 -2.20
N VAL A 72 7.79 25.40 -1.12
CA VAL A 72 9.14 24.81 -1.17
C VAL A 72 9.06 23.35 -1.61
N THR A 73 8.15 22.59 -1.03
CA THR A 73 7.94 21.17 -1.38
C THR A 73 7.49 21.00 -2.83
N THR A 74 6.69 21.93 -3.38
CA THR A 74 6.26 21.89 -4.79
C THR A 74 7.23 22.57 -5.75
N GLY A 75 8.36 23.12 -5.27
CA GLY A 75 9.33 23.83 -6.09
C GLY A 75 8.85 25.17 -6.67
N THR A 76 7.75 25.72 -6.14
CA THR A 76 7.14 26.98 -6.59
C THR A 76 7.40 28.14 -5.62
N ALA A 77 8.33 27.98 -4.68
CA ALA A 77 8.69 29.02 -3.73
C ALA A 77 9.62 30.05 -4.37
N HIS A 78 9.42 31.32 -4.01
CA HIS A 78 10.35 32.39 -4.32
C HIS A 78 11.23 32.74 -3.11
N PRO A 79 12.45 33.26 -3.29
CA PRO A 79 13.37 33.60 -2.19
C PRO A 79 12.78 34.58 -1.16
N GLU A 80 11.85 35.44 -1.58
CA GLU A 80 11.19 36.41 -0.70
C GLU A 80 10.21 35.76 0.28
N GLU A 81 9.77 34.53 -0.01
CA GLU A 81 8.75 33.78 0.74
C GLU A 81 9.35 32.87 1.81
N THR A 82 10.66 32.56 1.71
CA THR A 82 11.36 31.66 2.62
C THR A 82 12.39 32.38 3.51
N ARG A 83 12.56 33.70 3.33
CA ARG A 83 13.45 34.51 4.17
C ARG A 83 12.89 34.65 5.60
N PRO A 84 13.77 34.70 6.61
CA PRO A 84 13.36 35.00 7.99
C PRO A 84 12.57 36.31 8.05
N ARG A 85 11.42 36.28 8.73
CA ARG A 85 10.62 37.49 8.98
C ARG A 85 11.22 38.20 10.19
N LYS A 86 11.46 39.51 10.07
CA LYS A 86 11.88 40.36 11.20
C LYS A 86 10.70 40.65 12.10
#